data_AF-A0A2V7UGA7-F1
#
_entry.id   AF-A0A2V7UGA7-F1
#
_cell.length_a   1.000
_cell.length_b   1.000
_cell.length_c   1.000
_cell.angle_alpha   90.00
_cell.angle_beta   90.00
_cell.angle_gamma   90.00
#
_symmetry.space_group_name_H-M   'P 1'
#
loop_
_entity.id
_entity.type
_entity.pdbx_description
1 polymer ?
#
loop_
_entity_poly.entity_id
_entity_poly.type
_entity_poly.pdbx_seq_one_letter_code
_entity_poly.pdbx_strand_id
1 'polypeptide(L)' 'HNQAEAQAAVEAIRDRFAQCHLELHPIKTRIVYCKDDGRPGEYDNVEFDFLGYTFQPRLAKNRWAASPSRPLGAAIHRTL' A
#
# COMPACT_ATOMS: atom_id res chain seq x y z
N HIS A 1 0.01 -11.97 -2.99
CA HIS A 1 0.36 -11.73 -1.59
C HIS A 1 -0.88 -11.42 -0.80
N ASN A 2 -1.08 -12.15 0.29
CA ASN A 2 -2.18 -11.94 1.22
C ASN A 2 -1.68 -11.17 2.45
N GLN A 3 -2.60 -10.70 3.30
CA GLN A 3 -2.25 -9.94 4.50
C GLN A 3 -1.45 -10.77 5.52
N ALA A 4 -1.73 -12.08 5.63
CA ALA A 4 -1.07 -12.97 6.57
C ALA A 4 0.43 -13.14 6.26
N GLU A 5 0.79 -13.26 4.98
CA GLU A 5 2.20 -13.30 4.54
C GLU A 5 2.93 -12.01 4.90
N ALA A 6 2.29 -10.86 4.72
CA ALA A 6 2.87 -9.57 5.08
C ALA A 6 3.08 -9.42 6.59
N GLN A 7 2.14 -9.89 7.41
CA GLN A 7 2.27 -9.92 8.86
C GLN A 7 3.40 -10.85 9.30
N ALA A 8 3.50 -12.05 8.72
CA ALA A 8 4.60 -12.97 8.99
C ALA A 8 5.97 -12.37 8.64
N ALA A 9 6.06 -11.59 7.55
CA ALA A 9 7.28 -10.89 7.18
C ALA A 9 7.66 -9.80 8.21
N VAL A 10 6.69 -9.05 8.73
CA VAL A 10 6.93 -8.05 9.78
C VAL A 10 7.47 -8.71 11.05
N GLU A 11 6.89 -9.84 11.47
CA GLU A 11 7.38 -10.58 12.64
C GLU A 11 8.81 -11.11 12.43
N ALA A 12 9.10 -11.69 11.25
CA ALA A 12 10.45 -12.14 10.93
C ALA A 12 11.49 -10.99 10.93
N ILE A 13 11.10 -9.78 10.50
CA ILE A 13 11.96 -8.59 10.58
C ILE A 13 12.13 -8.16 12.03
N ARG A 14 11.07 -8.20 12.84
CA ARG A 14 11.11 -7.87 14.27
C ARG A 14 12.11 -8.75 15.03
N ASP A 15 12.07 -10.05 14.79
CA ASP A 15 12.98 -11.02 15.41
C ASP A 15 14.44 -10.74 15.03
N ARG A 16 14.70 -10.42 13.75
CA ARG A 16 16.05 -10.06 13.28
C ARG A 16 16.54 -8.74 13.89
N PHE A 17 15.67 -7.77 14.06
CA PHE A 17 16.02 -6.51 14.72
C PHE A 17 16.36 -6.72 16.19
N ALA A 18 15.61 -7.56 16.89
CA ALA A 18 15.86 -7.90 18.29
C ALA A 18 17.22 -8.58 18.49
N GLN A 19 17.67 -9.43 17.55
CA GLN A 19 19.03 -10.01 17.55
C GLN A 19 20.14 -8.96 17.49
N CYS A 20 19.84 -7.79 16.92
CA CYS A 20 20.75 -6.65 16.83
C CYS A 20 20.46 -5.56 17.88
N HIS A 21 19.64 -5.83 18.90
CA HIS A 21 19.20 -4.87 19.92
C HIS A 21 18.48 -3.63 19.36
N LEU A 22 17.70 -3.82 18.29
CA LEU A 22 16.86 -2.79 17.68
C LEU A 22 15.38 -3.13 17.85
N GLU A 23 14.53 -2.10 17.87
CA GLU A 23 13.07 -2.24 17.94
C GLU A 23 12.39 -1.55 16.75
N LEU A 24 11.30 -2.14 16.26
CA LEU A 24 10.46 -1.55 15.23
C LEU A 24 9.50 -0.54 15.84
N HIS A 25 9.44 0.66 15.27
CA HIS A 25 8.54 1.70 15.76
C HIS A 25 7.10 1.50 15.22
N PRO A 26 6.08 1.37 16.08
CA PRO A 26 4.73 0.94 15.68
C PRO A 26 4.01 1.92 14.73
N ILE A 27 4.34 3.21 14.78
CA ILE A 27 3.73 4.22 13.89
C ILE A 27 4.44 4.30 12.53
N LYS A 28 5.74 3.98 12.48
CA LYS A 28 6.55 4.10 11.26
C LYS A 28 6.48 2.81 10.44
N THR A 29 6.44 1.67 11.10
CA THR A 29 6.29 0.36 10.47
C THR A 29 4.81 0.06 10.25
N ARG A 30 4.39 0.03 8.99
CA ARG A 30 3.00 -0.23 8.59
C ARG A 30 2.96 -1.11 7.35
N ILE A 31 1.97 -1.98 7.27
CA ILE A 31 1.71 -2.79 6.06
C ILE A 31 0.84 -1.94 5.13
N VAL A 32 1.32 -1.71 3.91
CA VAL A 32 0.66 -0.84 2.93
C VAL A 32 0.13 -1.69 1.79
N TYR A 33 -1.13 -1.42 1.42
CA TYR A 33 -1.77 -2.11 0.31
C TYR A 33 -1.46 -1.40 -1.01
N CYS A 34 -0.69 -2.06 -1.86
CA CYS A 34 -0.51 -1.62 -3.25
C CYS A 34 -1.77 -2.00 -4.05
N LYS A 35 -2.65 -1.02 -4.27
CA LYS A 35 -3.89 -1.21 -5.04
C LYS A 35 -3.60 -1.42 -6.53
N ASP A 36 -4.37 -2.32 -7.13
CA ASP A 36 -4.39 -2.62 -8.56
C ASP A 36 -5.81 -2.36 -9.09
N ASP A 37 -5.94 -1.97 -10.36
CA ASP A 37 -7.18 -1.53 -11.01
C ASP A 37 -8.27 -2.63 -11.00
N GLY A 38 -7.85 -3.90 -10.94
CA GLY A 38 -8.76 -5.06 -10.90
C GLY A 38 -9.35 -5.41 -9.52
N ARG A 39 -9.02 -4.67 -8.45
CA ARG A 39 -9.41 -5.05 -7.07
C ARG A 39 -10.11 -3.87 -6.34
N PRO A 40 -11.42 -3.98 -6.04
CA PRO A 40 -12.20 -2.88 -5.46
C PRO A 40 -12.03 -2.70 -3.93
N GLY A 41 -11.00 -3.30 -3.31
CA GLY A 41 -10.78 -3.20 -1.86
C GLY A 41 -10.37 -1.79 -1.43
N GLU A 42 -10.97 -1.30 -0.35
CA GLU A 42 -10.55 -0.10 0.36
C GLU A 42 -9.68 -0.48 1.56
N TYR A 43 -8.61 0.29 1.76
CA TYR A 43 -7.63 0.07 2.82
C TYR A 43 -7.16 1.43 3.34
N ASP A 44 -6.88 1.53 4.63
CA ASP A 44 -6.47 2.80 5.27
C ASP A 44 -5.09 3.27 4.80
N ASN A 45 -4.17 2.32 4.56
CA ASN A 45 -2.82 2.61 4.09
C ASN A 45 -2.64 2.13 2.65
N VAL A 46 -2.70 3.05 1.70
CA VAL A 46 -2.53 2.77 0.26
C VAL A 46 -1.32 3.46 -0.36
N GLU A 47 -0.68 4.35 0.38
CA GLU A 47 0.51 5.08 -0.06
C GLU A 47 1.61 5.07 1.01
N PHE A 48 2.86 5.19 0.55
CA PHE A 48 4.02 5.35 1.41
C PHE A 48 5.17 6.04 0.70
N ASP A 49 6.04 6.69 1.48
CA ASP A 49 7.24 7.33 0.98
C ASP A 49 8.47 6.45 1.17
N PHE A 50 9.31 6.36 0.14
CA PHE A 50 10.60 5.70 0.20
C PHE A 50 11.65 6.49 -0.60
N LEU A 51 12.71 6.91 0.08
CA LEU A 51 13.84 7.66 -0.49
C LEU A 51 13.43 8.92 -1.29
N GLY A 52 12.40 9.63 -0.83
CA GLY A 52 11.90 10.84 -1.50
C GLY A 52 10.92 10.58 -2.64
N TYR A 53 10.50 9.34 -2.84
CA TYR A 53 9.45 8.97 -3.79
C TYR A 53 8.21 8.46 -3.06
N THR A 54 7.04 8.95 -3.47
CA THR A 54 5.75 8.47 -2.97
C THR A 54 5.22 7.36 -3.86
N PHE A 55 5.11 6.16 -3.30
CA PHE A 55 4.47 5.02 -3.91
C PHE A 55 2.98 5.06 -3.59
N GLN A 56 2.16 5.18 -4.61
CA GLN A 56 0.70 5.26 -4.52
C GLN A 56 0.07 4.51 -5.70
N PRO A 57 -1.22 4.15 -5.66
CA PRO A 57 -1.89 3.53 -6.78
C PRO A 57 -1.85 4.44 -8.01
N ARG A 58 -1.40 3.91 -9.14
CA ARG A 58 -1.33 4.64 -10.42
C ARG A 58 -1.97 3.80 -11.50
N LEU A 59 -2.67 4.45 -12.42
CA LEU A 59 -3.17 3.80 -13.62
C LEU A 59 -1.98 3.38 -14.49
N ALA A 60 -1.71 2.07 -14.57
CA ALA A 60 -0.70 1.53 -15.44
C ALA A 60 -1.35 0.96 -16.70
N LYS A 61 -0.81 1.28 -17.89
CA LYS A 61 -1.26 0.66 -19.13
C LYS A 61 -0.92 -0.84 -19.08
N ASN A 62 -1.92 -1.69 -18.85
CA ASN A 62 -1.76 -3.13 -18.99
C ASN A 62 -1.86 -3.54 -20.47
N ARG A 63 -1.39 -4.74 -20.83
CA ARG A 63 -1.39 -5.26 -22.22
C ARG A 63 -2.81 -5.35 -22.83
N TRP A 64 -3.84 -5.34 -21.99
CA TRP A 64 -5.26 -5.37 -22.37
C TRP A 64 -5.91 -3.99 -22.40
N ALA A 65 -5.18 -2.91 -22.08
CA ALA A 65 -5.69 -1.55 -22.02
C ALA A 65 -5.78 -0.94 -23.42
N ALA A 66 -6.65 -1.53 -24.25
CA ALA A 66 -7.20 -0.94 -25.44
C ALA A 66 -8.74 -0.84 -25.30
N SER A 67 -9.21 -0.24 -24.19
CA SER A 67 -10.58 0.27 -24.09
C SER A 67 -10.74 1.17 -22.86
N PRO A 68 -11.28 2.40 -23.00
CA PRO A 68 -11.52 3.29 -21.88
C PRO A 68 -12.81 2.88 -21.17
N SER A 69 -12.76 1.96 -20.21
CA SER A 69 -13.91 1.70 -19.35
C SER A 69 -13.91 2.63 -18.14
N ARG A 70 -14.57 3.78 -18.37
CA ARG A 70 -15.22 4.73 -17.45
C ARG A 70 -14.36 5.79 -16.74
N PRO A 71 -14.70 7.09 -16.92
CA PRO A 71 -14.33 8.14 -15.99
C PRO A 71 -15.41 8.35 -14.89
N LEU A 72 -15.03 9.11 -13.87
CA LEU A 72 -15.79 9.67 -12.72
C LEU A 72 -16.01 8.79 -11.47
N GLY A 73 -15.15 9.05 -10.47
CA GLY A 73 -15.52 9.23 -9.06
C GLY A 73 -14.66 10.38 -8.54
N ALA A 74 -15.06 11.63 -8.79
CA ALA A 74 -15.73 12.49 -7.82
C ALA A 74 -14.87 12.73 -6.56
N ALA A 75 -14.19 13.87 -6.57
CA ALA A 75 -13.68 14.50 -5.36
C ALA A 75 -14.83 14.65 -4.36
N ILE A 76 -14.70 14.06 -3.16
CA ILE A 76 -15.47 14.53 -2.01
C ILE A 76 -14.55 15.51 -1.29
N HIS A 77 -14.60 16.76 -1.75
CA HIS A 77 -14.19 17.88 -0.93
C HIS A 77 -15.12 17.87 0.29
N ARG A 78 -14.56 17.52 1.45
CA ARG A 78 -15.20 17.69 2.75
C ARG A 78 -15.65 19.14 2.85
N THR A 79 -16.96 19.36 2.90
CA THR A 79 -17.56 20.67 3.15
C THR A 79 -18.45 20.51 4.37
N LEU A 80 -18.03 21.17 5.45
CA LEU A 80 -18.62 21.28 6.79
C LEU A 80 -18.65 19.99 7.63
#